data_AF-A0A7C7X6P9-F1
#
_entry.id   AF-A0A7C7X6P9-F1
#
_cell.length_a   1.000
_cell.length_b   1.000
_cell.length_c   1.000
_cell.angle_alpha   90.00
_cell.angle_beta   90.00
_cell.angle_gamma   90.00
#
_symmetry.space_group_name_H-M   'P 1'
#
loop_
_entity.id
_entity.type
_entity.pdbx_description
1 polymer ?
#
loop_
_entity_poly.entity_id
_entity_poly.type
_entity_poly.pdbx_seq_one_letter_code
_entity_poly.pdbx_strand_id
1 'polypeptide(L)'
;NFELTDGPNSDGEMFTRAAKLSDKFVKPYQNIQEAKASNGGSYPPDMSVLVKARGGGANYIYSVLLGYDDPPSDVTIDDGVYYNTYMTGNKIMMPNPLSEGLVEYNDGTKATEEQMAKDVVTFLAWAAEPHLEARHKIGFKAIIYLIILTILAYFSMKRLWS
;
A
#
# COMPACT_ATOMS: atom_id res chain seq x y z
N ASN A 1 22.02 5.04 2.68
CA ASN A 1 22.29 3.68 3.21
C ASN A 1 21.79 3.61 4.64
N PHE A 2 21.09 2.53 4.98
CA PHE A 2 20.58 2.31 6.33
C PHE A 2 21.53 1.42 7.13
N GLU A 3 21.56 1.66 8.42
CA GLU A 3 22.27 0.84 9.41
C GLU A 3 21.24 0.09 10.27
N LEU A 4 21.51 -1.19 10.53
CA LEU A 4 20.64 -2.09 11.28
C LEU A 4 21.40 -2.73 12.43
N THR A 5 20.74 -2.86 13.56
CA THR A 5 21.21 -3.66 14.68
C THR A 5 21.08 -5.16 14.34
N ASP A 6 22.17 -5.91 14.56
CA ASP A 6 22.32 -7.34 14.34
C ASP A 6 23.09 -7.97 15.52
N GLY A 7 23.17 -9.30 15.54
CA GLY A 7 23.91 -10.05 16.57
C GLY A 7 23.03 -11.01 17.39
N PRO A 8 23.56 -11.50 18.52
CA PRO A 8 24.81 -11.10 19.17
C PRO A 8 26.09 -11.62 18.47
N ASN A 9 27.21 -10.94 18.69
CA ASN A 9 28.55 -11.36 18.28
C ASN A 9 29.15 -12.41 19.25
N SER A 10 30.43 -12.79 19.06
CA SER A 10 31.12 -13.76 19.92
C SER A 10 31.24 -13.34 21.39
N ASP A 11 31.18 -12.04 21.67
CA ASP A 11 31.29 -11.47 23.01
C ASP A 11 29.90 -11.28 23.65
N GLY A 12 28.82 -11.64 22.95
CA GLY A 12 27.44 -11.51 23.43
C GLY A 12 26.82 -10.13 23.19
N GLU A 13 27.49 -9.25 22.45
CA GLU A 13 27.06 -7.87 22.20
C GLU A 13 26.29 -7.75 20.88
N MET A 14 25.25 -6.91 20.87
CA MET A 14 24.58 -6.49 19.63
C MET A 14 25.44 -5.45 18.93
N PHE A 15 25.53 -5.52 17.60
CA PHE A 15 26.32 -4.60 16.80
C PHE A 15 25.52 -4.00 15.65
N THR A 16 26.00 -2.90 15.09
CA THR A 16 25.36 -2.26 13.94
C THR A 16 26.08 -2.66 12.66
N ARG A 17 25.32 -2.94 11.60
CA ARG A 17 25.85 -3.22 10.27
C ARG A 17 25.08 -2.49 9.17
N ALA A 18 25.72 -2.34 8.02
CA ALA A 18 25.04 -1.89 6.81
C ALA A 18 23.92 -2.86 6.39
N ALA A 19 22.84 -2.30 5.86
CA ALA A 19 21.73 -3.05 5.28
C ALA A 19 22.16 -3.91 4.09
N LYS A 20 21.56 -5.10 3.97
CA LYS A 20 21.74 -6.07 2.89
C LYS A 20 20.39 -6.31 2.20
N LEU A 21 20.42 -6.88 0.98
CA LEU A 21 19.21 -7.12 0.18
C LEU A 21 18.19 -8.06 0.85
N SER A 22 18.62 -8.90 1.79
CA SER A 22 17.75 -9.79 2.55
C SER A 22 17.00 -9.11 3.70
N ASP A 23 17.39 -7.88 4.06
CA ASP A 23 16.77 -7.16 5.17
C ASP A 23 15.41 -6.59 4.78
N LYS A 24 14.52 -6.49 5.76
CA LYS A 24 13.23 -5.80 5.60
C LYS A 24 13.44 -4.29 5.61
N PHE A 25 12.43 -3.56 5.13
CA PHE A 25 12.40 -2.11 5.28
C PHE A 25 12.47 -1.72 6.76
N VAL A 26 13.29 -0.69 7.05
CA VAL A 26 13.51 -0.19 8.41
C VAL A 26 12.24 0.49 8.89
N LYS A 27 11.82 0.18 10.12
CA LYS A 27 10.66 0.82 10.73
C LYS A 27 11.02 2.26 11.14
N PRO A 28 10.14 3.24 10.92
CA PRO A 28 10.39 4.63 11.32
C PRO A 28 10.31 4.84 12.83
N TYR A 29 9.61 3.96 13.54
CA TYR A 29 9.43 4.00 14.99
C TYR A 29 9.77 2.64 15.60
N GLN A 30 10.30 2.63 16.82
CA GLN A 30 10.61 1.42 17.58
C GLN A 30 9.33 0.66 17.96
N ASN A 31 8.27 1.40 18.29
CA ASN A 31 7.00 0.83 18.73
C ASN A 31 5.80 1.75 18.43
N ILE A 32 4.59 1.23 18.68
CA ILE A 32 3.32 1.93 18.43
C ILE A 32 3.16 3.17 19.31
N GLN A 33 3.67 3.14 20.55
CA GLN A 33 3.51 4.27 21.48
C GLN A 33 4.36 5.46 21.05
N GLU A 34 5.59 5.20 20.61
CA GLU A 34 6.46 6.23 20.01
C GLU A 34 5.82 6.81 18.75
N ALA A 35 5.31 5.96 17.86
CA ALA A 35 4.61 6.42 16.66
C ALA A 35 3.43 7.33 17.01
N LYS A 36 2.62 6.97 18.02
CA LYS A 36 1.52 7.83 18.48
C LYS A 36 2.00 9.13 19.08
N ALA A 37 3.01 9.10 19.95
CA ALA A 37 3.55 10.29 20.58
C ALA A 37 4.08 11.29 19.53
N SER A 38 4.74 10.80 18.47
CA SER A 38 5.26 11.64 17.39
C SER A 38 4.19 12.17 16.42
N ASN A 39 2.98 11.60 16.39
CA ASN A 39 1.91 11.95 15.43
C ASN A 39 0.63 12.41 16.14
N GLY A 40 0.76 13.14 17.25
CA GLY A 40 -0.38 13.76 17.94
C GLY A 40 -1.38 12.76 18.54
N GLY A 41 -0.94 11.55 18.88
CA GLY A 41 -1.78 10.46 19.39
C GLY A 41 -2.31 9.50 18.31
N SER A 42 -2.17 9.85 17.04
CA SER A 42 -2.56 8.99 15.91
C SER A 42 -1.49 7.97 15.58
N TYR A 43 -1.90 6.77 15.16
CA TYR A 43 -0.96 5.73 14.72
C TYR A 43 -0.96 5.63 13.19
N PRO A 44 0.15 5.97 12.51
CA PRO A 44 0.31 5.70 11.09
C PRO A 44 0.21 4.18 10.83
N PRO A 45 -0.75 3.72 10.01
CA PRO A 45 -0.92 2.28 9.77
C PRO A 45 0.23 1.72 8.94
N ASP A 46 0.51 0.43 9.12
CA ASP A 46 1.44 -0.30 8.25
C ASP A 46 0.93 -0.32 6.80
N MET A 47 1.80 0.04 5.86
CA MET A 47 1.43 0.21 4.46
C MET A 47 1.53 -1.07 3.62
N SER A 48 2.08 -2.16 4.16
CA SER A 48 2.42 -3.38 3.40
C SER A 48 1.21 -4.01 2.72
N VAL A 49 0.03 -3.92 3.34
CA VAL A 49 -1.23 -4.50 2.83
C VAL A 49 -2.35 -3.48 2.75
N LEU A 50 -2.02 -2.18 2.78
CA LEU A 50 -3.00 -1.10 2.93
C LEU A 50 -4.06 -1.09 1.82
N VAL A 51 -3.63 -1.34 0.57
CA VAL A 51 -4.51 -1.44 -0.62
C VAL A 51 -5.57 -2.52 -0.45
N LYS A 52 -5.28 -3.62 0.25
CA LYS A 52 -6.26 -4.70 0.49
C LYS A 52 -7.05 -4.50 1.78
N ALA A 53 -6.53 -3.71 2.71
CA ALA A 53 -7.13 -3.44 4.01
C ALA A 53 -8.16 -2.30 4.00
N ARG A 54 -8.38 -1.64 2.85
CA ARG A 54 -9.34 -0.54 2.70
C ARG A 54 -10.34 -0.83 1.59
N GLY A 55 -11.61 -0.54 1.83
CA GLY A 55 -12.64 -0.56 0.80
C GLY A 55 -12.28 0.41 -0.33
N GLY A 56 -12.50 0.02 -1.59
CA GLY A 56 -12.06 0.79 -2.76
C GLY A 56 -10.57 0.63 -3.11
N GLY A 57 -9.77 0.05 -2.22
CA GLY A 57 -8.38 -0.32 -2.44
C GLY A 57 -7.49 0.78 -3.00
N ALA A 58 -6.87 0.53 -4.15
CA ALA A 58 -5.93 1.47 -4.77
C ALA A 58 -6.61 2.82 -5.07
N ASN A 59 -7.84 2.80 -5.58
CA ASN A 59 -8.58 4.03 -5.91
C ASN A 59 -8.84 4.87 -4.65
N TYR A 60 -9.17 4.23 -3.53
CA TYR A 60 -9.39 4.94 -2.28
C TYR A 60 -8.12 5.67 -1.81
N ILE A 61 -6.96 4.99 -1.83
CA ILE A 61 -5.71 5.60 -1.40
C ILE A 61 -5.30 6.74 -2.35
N TYR A 62 -5.47 6.55 -3.66
CA TYR A 62 -5.23 7.60 -4.65
C TYR A 62 -6.09 8.85 -4.38
N SER A 63 -7.38 8.65 -4.16
CA SER A 63 -8.31 9.74 -3.84
C SER A 63 -7.97 10.41 -2.50
N VAL A 64 -7.55 9.66 -1.47
CA VAL A 64 -7.11 10.25 -0.20
C VAL A 64 -5.87 11.11 -0.38
N LEU A 65 -4.87 10.66 -1.15
CA LEU A 65 -3.64 11.42 -1.38
C LEU A 65 -3.87 12.76 -2.10
N LEU A 66 -4.86 12.81 -3.00
CA LEU A 66 -5.20 14.02 -3.77
C LEU A 66 -6.41 14.79 -3.21
N GLY A 67 -7.01 14.30 -2.13
CA GLY A 67 -8.29 14.79 -1.62
C GLY A 67 -8.17 15.84 -0.52
N TYR A 68 -7.03 16.53 -0.44
CA TYR A 68 -6.79 17.59 0.52
C TYR A 68 -7.37 18.89 -0.01
N ASP A 69 -8.40 19.39 0.66
CA ASP A 69 -9.13 20.60 0.29
C ASP A 69 -9.29 21.51 1.52
N ASP A 70 -9.64 22.78 1.30
CA ASP A 70 -10.06 23.66 2.38
C ASP A 70 -11.39 23.16 3.00
N PRO A 71 -11.52 23.19 4.34
CA PRO A 71 -12.75 22.77 4.99
C PRO A 71 -13.92 23.70 4.59
N PRO A 72 -15.12 23.14 4.31
CA PRO A 72 -16.34 23.92 4.15
C PRO A 72 -16.64 24.79 5.38
N SER A 73 -17.35 25.91 5.19
CA SER A 73 -17.60 26.90 6.24
C SER A 73 -18.31 26.37 7.49
N ASP A 74 -19.02 25.24 7.39
CA ASP A 74 -19.73 24.57 8.47
C ASP A 74 -18.86 23.53 9.23
N VAL A 75 -17.64 23.24 8.75
CA VAL A 75 -16.75 22.24 9.33
C VAL A 75 -15.64 22.90 10.12
N THR A 76 -15.62 22.67 11.44
CA THR A 76 -14.49 23.04 12.30
C THR A 76 -13.49 21.89 12.41
N ILE A 77 -12.22 22.23 12.21
CA ILE A 77 -11.08 21.31 12.25
C ILE A 77 -10.22 21.67 13.47
N ASP A 78 -9.88 20.65 14.26
CA ASP A 78 -9.02 20.80 15.43
C ASP A 78 -7.55 20.94 15.01
N ASP A 79 -6.72 21.49 15.89
CA ASP A 79 -5.28 21.63 15.61
C ASP A 79 -4.61 20.27 15.35
N GLY A 80 -3.75 20.21 14.32
CA GLY A 80 -3.13 18.97 13.85
C GLY A 80 -4.05 17.99 13.11
N VAL A 81 -5.32 18.37 12.86
CA VAL A 81 -6.25 17.66 11.98
C VAL A 81 -6.36 18.43 10.67
N TYR A 82 -6.55 17.70 9.57
CA TYR A 82 -6.69 18.24 8.22
C TYR A 82 -8.00 17.77 7.62
N TYR A 83 -8.57 18.59 6.74
CA TYR A 83 -9.76 18.21 5.98
C TYR A 83 -9.36 17.34 4.79
N ASN A 84 -10.10 16.25 4.57
CA ASN A 84 -9.92 15.41 3.40
C ASN A 84 -11.26 14.89 2.90
N THR A 85 -11.58 15.11 1.63
CA THR A 85 -12.90 14.81 1.07
C THR A 85 -13.23 13.31 1.07
N TYR A 86 -12.23 12.43 1.01
CA TYR A 86 -12.43 10.98 0.90
C TYR A 86 -12.23 10.22 2.21
N MET A 87 -11.61 10.85 3.21
CA MET A 87 -11.44 10.23 4.52
C MET A 87 -12.79 10.11 5.23
N THR A 88 -12.99 9.01 5.96
CA THR A 88 -14.22 8.83 6.76
C THR A 88 -14.33 9.93 7.81
N GLY A 89 -15.44 10.67 7.81
CA GLY A 89 -15.65 11.82 8.70
C GLY A 89 -14.89 13.07 8.27
N ASN A 90 -14.32 13.08 7.06
CA ASN A 90 -13.64 14.20 6.42
C ASN A 90 -12.47 14.82 7.20
N LYS A 91 -11.94 14.09 8.19
CA LYS A 91 -10.87 14.52 9.09
C LYS A 91 -9.73 13.51 9.04
N ILE A 92 -8.50 13.98 8.87
CA ILE A 92 -7.29 13.15 8.85
C ILE A 92 -6.16 13.80 9.66
N MET A 93 -5.40 13.03 10.42
CA MET A 93 -4.25 13.52 11.20
C MET A 93 -2.93 13.42 10.42
N MET A 94 -3.00 13.49 9.10
CA MET A 94 -1.87 13.45 8.19
C MET A 94 -1.92 14.72 7.35
N PRO A 95 -0.88 15.57 7.37
CA PRO A 95 -0.81 16.73 6.47
C PRO A 95 -0.76 16.27 5.01
N ASN A 96 -1.05 17.17 4.07
CA ASN A 96 -0.91 16.85 2.64
C ASN A 96 0.54 16.41 2.35
N PRO A 97 0.77 15.13 1.96
CA PRO A 97 2.12 14.61 1.79
C PRO A 97 2.70 14.89 0.41
N LEU A 98 1.89 15.38 -0.55
CA LEU A 98 2.30 15.61 -1.92
C LEU A 98 2.27 17.11 -2.25
N SER A 99 3.28 17.56 -2.98
CA SER A 99 3.37 18.89 -3.56
C SER A 99 4.04 18.80 -4.93
N GLU A 100 3.68 19.67 -5.88
CA GLU A 100 4.35 19.69 -7.19
C GLU A 100 5.89 19.75 -7.06
N GLY A 101 6.58 18.89 -7.82
CA GLY A 101 8.05 18.87 -7.86
C GLY A 101 8.73 18.36 -6.59
N LEU A 102 8.00 17.68 -5.67
CA LEU A 102 8.56 17.17 -4.42
C LEU A 102 9.73 16.21 -4.61
N VAL A 103 9.75 15.46 -5.71
CA VAL A 103 10.80 14.50 -6.06
C VAL A 103 11.28 14.69 -7.49
N GLU A 104 12.52 14.27 -7.76
CA GLU A 104 13.07 14.17 -9.11
C GLU A 104 13.08 12.70 -9.54
N TYR A 105 12.37 12.39 -10.62
CA TYR A 105 12.38 11.05 -11.19
C TYR A 105 13.66 10.80 -11.99
N ASN A 106 14.22 9.59 -11.84
CA ASN A 106 15.44 9.17 -12.54
C ASN A 106 15.27 8.97 -14.06
N ASP A 107 14.03 8.87 -14.54
CA ASP A 107 13.68 8.69 -15.94
C ASP A 107 13.24 10.00 -16.63
N GLY A 108 13.25 11.12 -15.90
CA GLY A 108 12.83 12.43 -16.40
C GLY A 108 11.31 12.66 -16.40
N THR A 109 10.52 11.76 -15.80
CA THR A 109 9.08 11.96 -15.58
C THR A 109 8.83 13.23 -14.76
N LYS A 110 7.81 14.01 -15.12
CA LYS A 110 7.42 15.20 -14.35
C LYS A 110 6.70 14.79 -13.08
N ALA A 111 7.18 15.26 -11.93
CA ALA A 111 6.59 15.00 -10.63
C ALA A 111 5.40 15.93 -10.33
N THR A 112 4.27 15.71 -11.01
CA THR A 112 2.98 16.28 -10.58
C THR A 112 2.42 15.48 -9.41
N GLU A 113 1.48 16.06 -8.66
CA GLU A 113 0.83 15.40 -7.54
C GLU A 113 0.10 14.12 -7.98
N GLU A 114 -0.62 14.16 -9.11
CA GLU A 114 -1.33 13.01 -9.64
C GLU A 114 -0.37 11.89 -10.06
N GLN A 115 0.76 12.27 -10.67
CA GLN A 115 1.78 11.30 -11.09
C GLN A 115 2.39 10.61 -9.86
N MET A 116 2.79 11.37 -8.84
CA MET A 116 3.33 10.80 -7.60
C MET A 116 2.30 9.94 -6.87
N ALA A 117 1.05 10.40 -6.76
CA ALA A 117 -0.03 9.64 -6.13
C ALA A 117 -0.26 8.31 -6.85
N LYS A 118 -0.29 8.34 -8.19
CA LYS A 118 -0.45 7.14 -9.02
C LYS A 118 0.70 6.15 -8.81
N ASP A 119 1.94 6.62 -8.80
CA ASP A 119 3.11 5.76 -8.68
C ASP A 119 3.22 5.14 -7.28
N VAL A 120 3.00 5.93 -6.23
CA VAL A 120 2.97 5.43 -4.84
C VAL A 120 1.88 4.39 -4.67
N VAL A 121 0.66 4.66 -5.16
CA VAL A 121 -0.46 3.71 -5.06
C VAL A 121 -0.19 2.44 -5.86
N THR A 122 0.43 2.55 -7.03
CA THR A 122 0.83 1.39 -7.85
C THR A 122 1.86 0.54 -7.12
N PHE A 123 2.85 1.17 -6.49
CA PHE A 123 3.83 0.49 -5.64
C PHE A 123 3.16 -0.20 -4.44
N LEU A 124 2.23 0.46 -3.75
CA LEU A 124 1.49 -0.12 -2.63
C LEU A 124 0.60 -1.29 -3.08
N ALA A 125 0.03 -1.23 -4.29
CA ALA A 125 -0.77 -2.33 -4.84
C ALA A 125 0.11 -3.55 -5.13
N TRP A 126 1.30 -3.34 -5.68
CA TRP A 126 2.30 -4.39 -5.83
C TRP A 126 2.76 -4.96 -4.48
N ALA A 127 3.06 -4.10 -3.49
CA ALA A 127 3.49 -4.53 -2.16
C ALA A 127 2.43 -5.39 -1.47
N ALA A 128 1.15 -5.04 -1.62
CA ALA A 128 0.03 -5.80 -1.08
C ALA A 128 -0.25 -7.10 -1.86
N GLU A 129 0.14 -7.18 -3.13
CA GLU A 129 -0.07 -8.35 -3.97
C GLU A 129 1.08 -8.62 -4.98
N PRO A 130 2.25 -9.10 -4.52
CA PRO A 130 3.43 -9.25 -5.38
C PRO A 130 3.30 -10.37 -6.42
N HIS A 131 2.28 -11.23 -6.29
CA HIS A 131 2.03 -12.37 -7.18
C HIS A 131 0.88 -12.13 -8.17
N LEU A 132 0.36 -10.90 -8.29
CA LEU A 132 -0.80 -10.55 -9.11
C LEU A 132 -0.67 -11.06 -10.55
N GLU A 133 0.44 -10.74 -11.21
CA GLU A 133 0.70 -11.15 -12.60
C GLU A 133 0.76 -12.68 -12.78
N ALA A 134 1.46 -13.35 -11.87
CA ALA A 134 1.56 -14.81 -11.89
C ALA A 134 0.19 -15.46 -11.66
N ARG A 135 -0.60 -14.92 -10.72
CA ARG A 135 -1.96 -15.38 -10.42
C ARG A 135 -2.87 -15.21 -11.62
N HIS A 136 -2.85 -14.06 -12.29
CA HIS A 136 -3.67 -13.80 -13.47
C HIS A 136 -3.30 -14.73 -14.64
N LYS A 137 -1.99 -14.92 -14.89
CA LYS A 137 -1.50 -15.82 -15.94
C LYS A 137 -1.91 -17.27 -15.71
N ILE A 138 -1.84 -17.76 -14.48
CA ILE A 138 -2.25 -19.13 -14.13
C ILE A 138 -3.77 -19.25 -14.16
N GLY A 139 -4.49 -18.27 -13.58
CA GLY A 139 -5.95 -18.24 -13.53
C GLY A 139 -6.59 -18.29 -14.91
N PHE A 140 -6.05 -17.53 -15.88
CA PHE A 140 -6.54 -17.57 -17.27
C PHE A 140 -6.42 -18.97 -17.89
N LYS A 141 -5.27 -19.64 -17.71
CA LYS A 141 -5.06 -21.02 -18.18
C LYS A 141 -6.01 -22.00 -17.50
N ALA A 142 -6.22 -21.85 -16.20
CA ALA A 142 -7.12 -22.70 -15.42
C ALA A 142 -8.58 -22.56 -15.90
N ILE A 143 -9.05 -21.35 -16.17
CA ILE A 143 -10.41 -21.11 -16.66
C ILE A 143 -10.65 -21.80 -18.01
N ILE A 144 -9.71 -21.66 -18.96
CA ILE A 144 -9.80 -22.34 -20.26
C ILE A 144 -9.86 -23.86 -20.08
N TYR A 145 -9.00 -24.42 -19.25
CA TYR A 145 -8.99 -25.85 -18.95
C TYR A 145 -10.34 -26.31 -18.37
N LEU A 146 -10.89 -25.56 -17.41
CA LEU A 146 -12.17 -25.90 -16.78
C LEU A 146 -13.36 -25.80 -17.76
N ILE A 147 -13.36 -24.86 -18.70
CA ILE A 147 -14.40 -24.78 -19.74
C ILE A 147 -14.37 -26.04 -20.61
N ILE A 148 -13.18 -26.44 -21.09
CA ILE A 148 -13.02 -27.65 -21.92
C ILE A 148 -13.46 -28.88 -21.13
N LEU A 149 -13.01 -29.01 -19.88
CA LEU A 149 -13.37 -30.13 -19.01
C LEU A 149 -14.89 -30.20 -18.77
N THR A 150 -15.53 -29.05 -18.55
CA THR A 150 -16.99 -28.97 -18.33
C THR A 150 -17.76 -29.41 -19.56
N ILE A 151 -17.33 -29.00 -20.77
CA ILE A 151 -17.95 -29.42 -22.03
C ILE A 151 -17.81 -30.94 -22.23
N LEU A 152 -16.61 -31.49 -22.00
CA LEU A 152 -16.35 -32.92 -22.11
C LEU A 152 -17.17 -33.73 -21.10
N ALA A 153 -17.23 -33.28 -19.85
CA ALA A 153 -18.02 -33.90 -18.79
C ALA A 153 -19.52 -33.87 -19.12
N TYR A 154 -20.04 -32.76 -19.65
CA TYR A 154 -21.43 -32.63 -20.06
C TYR A 154 -21.79 -33.62 -21.19
N PHE A 155 -20.95 -33.74 -22.21
CA PHE A 155 -21.18 -34.71 -23.29
C PHE A 155 -21.05 -36.15 -22.80
N SER A 156 -20.10 -36.45 -21.92
CA SER A 156 -19.97 -37.77 -21.30
C SER A 156 -21.23 -38.14 -20.51
N MET A 157 -21.74 -37.21 -19.69
CA MET A 157 -22.99 -37.38 -18.95
C MET A 157 -24.17 -37.65 -19.88
N LYS A 158 -24.38 -36.81 -20.91
CA LYS A 158 -25.46 -37.01 -21.88
C LYS A 158 -25.41 -38.37 -22.58
N ARG A 159 -24.21 -38.89 -22.85
CA ARG A 159 -24.05 -40.19 -23.50
C ARG A 159 -24.37 -41.36 -22.57
N LEU A 160 -24.02 -41.24 -21.28
CA LEU A 160 -24.25 -42.29 -20.29
C LEU A 160 -25.71 -42.35 -19.80
N TRP A 161 -26.41 -41.22 -19.86
CA TRP A 161 -27.78 -41.06 -19.35
C TRP A 161 -28.81 -40.83 -20.47
N SER A 162 -28.44 -41.12 -21.72
CA SER A 162 -29.38 -41.29 -22.84
C SER A 162 -29.69 -42.76 -23.03
#